data_AF-A0A7Z9F160-F1
#
_entry.id   AF-A0A7Z9F160-F1
#
_cell.length_a   1.000
_cell.length_b   1.000
_cell.length_c   1.000
_cell.angle_alpha   90.00
_cell.angle_beta   90.00
_cell.angle_gamma   90.00
#
_symmetry.space_group_name_H-M   'P 1'
#
loop_
_entity.id
_entity.type
_entity.pdbx_description
1 polymer ?
#
loop_
_entity_poly.entity_id
_entity_poly.type
_entity_poly.pdbx_seq_one_letter_code
_entity_poly.pdbx_strand_id
1 'polypeptide(L)'
;THGVCALSGPNLAREIVAEMPSSTVIASSDTEAATKAQAIINSAVFRVYTNEDIVGVEFCGALKNIIALGAGIVDGLGLGDNSKAAFMTRGLAEITRLGVAAGASPTTFAGLAGMGDLIATCSSALSRNHFVGEQLAKGRNLTEIRAAMQNVVEGVDTTLAAVELADRLGVEMPIARMTHKILFDGLSVRDAIAELMGRDPTSE
;
A
#
# COMPACT_ATOMS: atom_id res chain seq x y z
N THR A 1 4.57 28.75 -11.94
CA THR A 1 5.15 27.50 -11.38
C THR A 1 4.36 26.36 -11.96
N HIS A 2 5.00 25.37 -12.59
CA HIS A 2 4.26 24.22 -13.12
C HIS A 2 3.76 23.39 -11.93
N GLY A 3 2.46 23.06 -11.89
CA GLY A 3 1.89 22.20 -10.86
C GLY A 3 2.49 20.80 -10.88
N VAL A 4 2.78 20.25 -9.70
CA VAL A 4 3.19 18.84 -9.53
C VAL A 4 1.94 17.96 -9.54
N CYS A 5 2.00 16.82 -10.23
CA CYS A 5 0.94 15.83 -10.27
C CYS A 5 1.44 14.49 -9.72
N ALA A 6 0.63 13.84 -8.88
CA ALA A 6 0.83 12.46 -8.45
C ALA A 6 -0.08 11.53 -9.26
N LEU A 7 0.40 10.35 -9.66
CA LEU A 7 -0.40 9.33 -10.34
C LEU A 7 -0.40 8.05 -9.49
N SER A 8 -1.57 7.60 -9.04
CA SER A 8 -1.73 6.34 -8.30
C SER A 8 -3.06 5.67 -8.60
N GLY A 9 -3.08 4.34 -8.53
CA GLY A 9 -4.23 3.51 -8.86
C GLY A 9 -3.77 2.08 -9.16
N PRO A 10 -4.71 1.15 -9.40
CA PRO A 10 -4.41 -0.25 -9.73
C PRO A 10 -3.67 -0.38 -11.08
N ASN A 11 -2.36 -0.13 -11.05
CA ASN A 11 -1.51 0.07 -12.21
C ASN A 11 -0.41 -1.01 -12.29
N LEU A 12 -0.78 -2.29 -12.29
CA LEU A 12 0.20 -3.37 -12.41
C LEU A 12 0.93 -3.25 -13.76
N ALA A 13 2.22 -2.89 -13.73
CA ALA A 13 2.96 -2.49 -14.92
C ALA A 13 2.91 -3.49 -16.08
N ARG A 14 2.91 -4.80 -15.78
CA ARG A 14 2.80 -5.84 -16.82
C ARG A 14 1.45 -5.87 -17.52
N GLU A 15 0.36 -5.57 -16.80
CA GLU A 15 -0.98 -5.48 -17.38
C GLU A 15 -1.12 -4.23 -18.26
N ILE A 16 -0.55 -3.11 -17.80
CA ILE A 16 -0.51 -1.86 -18.56
C ILE A 16 0.26 -2.04 -19.88
N VAL A 17 1.45 -2.65 -19.83
CA VAL A 17 2.25 -2.95 -21.04
C VAL A 17 1.54 -3.94 -21.97
N ALA A 18 0.70 -4.82 -21.43
CA ALA A 18 -0.11 -5.75 -22.20
C ALA A 18 -1.43 -5.14 -22.71
N GLU A 19 -1.61 -3.82 -22.60
CA GLU A 19 -2.81 -3.08 -23.02
C GLU A 19 -4.12 -3.59 -22.40
N MET A 20 -4.04 -4.19 -21.20
CA MET A 20 -5.23 -4.63 -20.48
C MET A 20 -5.99 -3.43 -19.89
N PRO A 21 -7.33 -3.46 -19.86
CA PRO A 21 -8.12 -2.37 -19.30
C PRO A 21 -7.75 -2.05 -17.84
N SER A 22 -7.41 -0.79 -17.56
CA SER A 22 -7.12 -0.31 -16.22
C SER A 22 -7.62 1.12 -16.01
N SER A 23 -7.68 1.54 -14.75
CA SER A 23 -8.12 2.87 -14.33
C SER A 23 -7.19 3.43 -13.26
N THR A 24 -6.90 4.72 -13.34
CA THR A 24 -5.97 5.38 -12.42
C THR A 24 -6.44 6.77 -12.01
N VAL A 25 -5.79 7.35 -11.00
CA VAL A 25 -6.02 8.71 -10.54
C VAL A 25 -4.79 9.56 -10.76
N ILE A 26 -4.97 10.76 -11.30
CA ILE A 26 -3.98 11.84 -11.26
C ILE A 26 -4.47 12.88 -10.26
N ALA A 27 -3.62 13.25 -9.30
CA ALA A 27 -3.92 14.29 -8.34
C ALA A 27 -2.98 15.48 -8.41
N SER A 28 -3.52 16.67 -8.23
CA SER A 28 -2.75 17.90 -8.13
C SER A 28 -3.54 18.97 -7.38
N SER A 29 -2.83 19.86 -6.68
CA SER A 29 -3.41 21.11 -6.19
C SER A 29 -3.64 22.14 -7.31
N ASP A 30 -3.08 21.91 -8.49
CA ASP A 30 -3.29 22.70 -9.71
C ASP A 30 -4.19 21.91 -10.67
N THR A 31 -5.48 22.27 -10.71
CA THR A 31 -6.47 21.61 -11.56
C THR A 31 -6.10 21.66 -13.04
N GLU A 32 -5.45 22.75 -13.51
CA GLU A 32 -5.03 22.86 -14.91
C GLU A 32 -3.92 21.85 -15.23
N ALA A 33 -2.96 21.68 -14.31
CA ALA A 33 -1.92 20.66 -14.43
C ALA A 33 -2.51 19.24 -14.44
N ALA A 34 -3.46 18.95 -13.54
CA ALA A 34 -4.15 17.66 -13.49
C ALA A 34 -4.91 17.35 -14.78
N THR A 35 -5.69 18.31 -15.31
CA THR A 35 -6.43 18.12 -16.57
C THR A 35 -5.49 17.95 -17.77
N LYS A 36 -4.39 18.69 -17.84
CA LYS A 36 -3.37 18.50 -18.89
C LYS A 36 -2.76 17.10 -18.83
N ALA A 37 -2.35 16.65 -17.65
CA ALA A 37 -1.79 15.32 -17.46
C ALA A 37 -2.80 14.21 -17.77
N GLN A 38 -4.06 14.38 -17.37
CA GLN A 38 -5.16 13.47 -17.71
C GLN A 38 -5.33 13.35 -19.22
N ALA A 39 -5.36 14.46 -19.95
CA ALA A 39 -5.53 14.45 -21.41
C ALA A 39 -4.37 13.75 -22.14
N ILE A 40 -3.14 13.84 -21.61
CA ILE A 40 -1.96 13.19 -22.17
C ILE A 40 -1.96 11.67 -21.93
N ILE A 41 -2.35 11.24 -20.72
CA ILE A 41 -2.18 9.85 -20.28
C ILE A 41 -3.41 8.98 -20.58
N ASN A 42 -4.60 9.58 -20.65
CA ASN A 42 -5.85 8.84 -20.89
C ASN A 42 -5.89 8.19 -22.27
N SER A 43 -6.23 6.91 -22.34
CA SER A 43 -6.34 6.14 -23.59
C SER A 43 -7.62 5.30 -23.63
N ALA A 44 -7.79 4.49 -24.69
CA ALA A 44 -8.92 3.58 -24.83
C ALA A 44 -8.91 2.43 -23.79
N VAL A 45 -7.73 2.07 -23.28
CA VAL A 45 -7.53 0.97 -22.32
C VAL A 45 -7.01 1.45 -20.96
N PHE A 46 -6.64 2.72 -20.82
CA PHE A 46 -6.15 3.30 -19.58
C PHE A 46 -6.93 4.56 -19.23
N ARG A 47 -7.94 4.41 -18.36
CA ARG A 47 -8.85 5.50 -17.98
C ARG A 47 -8.25 6.32 -16.84
N VAL A 48 -8.17 7.63 -17.00
CA VAL A 48 -7.60 8.52 -15.98
C VAL A 48 -8.69 9.39 -15.36
N TYR A 49 -8.76 9.39 -14.03
CA TYR A 49 -9.61 10.29 -13.22
C TYR A 49 -8.75 11.35 -12.54
N THR A 50 -9.31 12.53 -12.27
CA THR A 50 -8.61 13.59 -11.52
C THR A 50 -9.04 13.62 -10.06
N ASN A 51 -8.14 14.00 -9.15
CA ASN A 51 -8.42 14.26 -7.74
C ASN A 51 -7.66 15.52 -7.29
N GLU A 52 -8.21 16.32 -6.40
CA GLU A 52 -7.53 17.51 -5.86
C GLU A 52 -6.65 17.16 -4.64
N ASP A 53 -6.91 16.02 -4.01
CA ASP A 53 -6.19 15.54 -2.83
C ASP A 53 -4.87 14.84 -3.21
N ILE A 54 -3.86 15.65 -3.56
CA ILE A 54 -2.52 15.15 -3.87
C ILE A 54 -1.89 14.41 -2.69
N VAL A 55 -2.07 14.90 -1.46
CA VAL A 55 -1.56 14.27 -0.25
C VAL A 55 -2.15 12.87 -0.08
N GLY A 56 -3.47 12.73 -0.17
CA GLY A 56 -4.12 11.43 -0.07
C GLY A 56 -3.70 10.45 -1.14
N VAL A 57 -3.53 10.89 -2.40
CA VAL A 57 -3.09 10.01 -3.48
C VAL A 57 -1.65 9.53 -3.27
N GLU A 58 -0.74 10.40 -2.85
CA GLU A 58 0.64 10.03 -2.51
C GLU A 58 0.70 9.05 -1.33
N PHE A 59 -0.06 9.32 -0.26
CA PHE A 59 -0.13 8.45 0.91
C PHE A 59 -0.73 7.09 0.57
N CYS A 60 -1.81 7.04 -0.19
CA CYS A 60 -2.39 5.79 -0.67
C CYS A 60 -1.35 4.97 -1.45
N GLY A 61 -0.68 5.63 -2.41
CA GLY A 61 0.32 5.01 -3.27
C GLY A 61 1.50 4.42 -2.50
N ALA A 62 1.98 5.12 -1.46
CA ALA A 62 3.08 4.66 -0.63
C ALA A 62 2.65 3.57 0.36
N LEU A 63 1.65 3.86 1.20
CA LEU A 63 1.34 3.07 2.39
C LEU A 63 0.71 1.71 2.07
N LYS A 64 0.02 1.56 0.93
CA LYS A 64 -0.54 0.26 0.48
C LYS A 64 0.51 -0.85 0.44
N ASN A 65 1.78 -0.51 0.18
CA ASN A 65 2.87 -1.47 0.05
C ASN A 65 3.18 -2.17 1.38
N ILE A 66 2.94 -1.51 2.51
CA ILE A 66 3.03 -2.12 3.85
C ILE A 66 1.98 -3.22 3.99
N ILE A 67 0.75 -2.92 3.57
CA ILE A 67 -0.35 -3.88 3.64
C ILE A 67 -0.13 -5.03 2.64
N ALA A 68 0.46 -4.77 1.48
CA ALA A 68 0.83 -5.82 0.53
C ALA A 68 1.86 -6.80 1.10
N LEU A 69 2.84 -6.34 1.88
CA LEU A 69 3.77 -7.23 2.60
C LEU A 69 3.01 -8.16 3.55
N GLY A 70 2.11 -7.61 4.37
CA GLY A 70 1.32 -8.41 5.30
C GLY A 70 0.34 -9.36 4.60
N ALA A 71 -0.28 -8.94 3.50
CA ALA A 71 -1.14 -9.80 2.69
C ALA A 71 -0.36 -10.99 2.08
N GLY A 72 0.88 -10.74 1.64
CA GLY A 72 1.79 -11.80 1.20
C GLY A 72 2.15 -12.77 2.32
N ILE A 73 2.33 -12.27 3.55
CA ILE A 73 2.55 -13.13 4.72
C ILE A 73 1.35 -14.05 4.96
N VAL A 74 0.14 -13.50 4.92
CA VAL A 74 -1.11 -14.25 5.10
C VAL A 74 -1.23 -15.38 4.08
N ASP A 75 -0.92 -15.10 2.81
CA ASP A 75 -0.95 -16.10 1.74
C ASP A 75 0.18 -17.12 1.89
N GLY A 76 1.40 -16.69 2.23
CA GLY A 76 2.54 -17.57 2.45
C GLY A 76 2.34 -18.55 3.61
N LEU A 77 1.50 -18.20 4.58
CA LEU A 77 1.08 -19.07 5.69
C LEU A 77 -0.16 -19.92 5.37
N GLY A 78 -0.84 -19.68 4.25
CA GLY A 78 -2.04 -20.41 3.85
C GLY A 78 -3.26 -20.15 4.74
N LEU A 79 -3.41 -18.93 5.28
CA LEU A 79 -4.49 -18.60 6.24
C LEU A 79 -5.85 -18.32 5.57
N GLY A 80 -5.90 -18.31 4.24
CA GLY A 80 -7.12 -18.19 3.44
C GLY A 80 -7.68 -16.77 3.29
N ASP A 81 -8.66 -16.64 2.40
CA ASP A 81 -9.19 -15.35 1.95
C ASP A 81 -9.89 -14.54 3.03
N ASN A 82 -10.53 -15.20 4.02
CA ASN A 82 -11.18 -14.50 5.13
C ASN A 82 -10.16 -13.72 5.97
N SER A 83 -9.02 -14.35 6.29
CA SER A 83 -7.92 -13.73 7.03
C SER A 83 -7.32 -12.58 6.24
N LYS A 84 -7.13 -12.78 4.93
CA LYS A 84 -6.59 -11.78 4.02
C LYS A 84 -7.51 -10.56 3.88
N ALA A 85 -8.80 -10.78 3.68
CA ALA A 85 -9.80 -9.73 3.59
C ALA A 85 -9.87 -8.92 4.88
N ALA A 86 -9.93 -9.58 6.04
CA ALA A 86 -9.90 -8.90 7.34
C ALA A 86 -8.63 -8.07 7.53
N PHE A 87 -7.46 -8.64 7.19
CA PHE A 87 -6.18 -7.93 7.26
C PHE A 87 -6.14 -6.70 6.35
N MET A 88 -6.56 -6.84 5.10
CA MET A 88 -6.61 -5.74 4.13
C MET A 88 -7.55 -4.61 4.58
N THR A 89 -8.73 -4.95 5.10
CA THR A 89 -9.69 -3.96 5.59
C THR A 89 -9.15 -3.19 6.80
N ARG A 90 -8.54 -3.89 7.78
CA ARG A 90 -7.91 -3.25 8.93
C ARG A 90 -6.68 -2.43 8.51
N GLY A 91 -5.92 -2.91 7.54
CA GLY A 91 -4.81 -2.20 6.92
C GLY A 91 -5.25 -0.90 6.23
N LEU A 92 -6.33 -0.93 5.46
CA LEU A 92 -6.91 0.26 4.83
C LEU A 92 -7.32 1.30 5.86
N ALA A 93 -8.02 0.87 6.92
CA ALA A 93 -8.41 1.76 8.01
C ALA A 93 -7.18 2.38 8.70
N GLU A 94 -6.11 1.61 8.89
CA GLU A 94 -4.87 2.07 9.50
C GLU A 94 -4.14 3.12 8.65
N ILE A 95 -3.89 2.85 7.36
CA ILE A 95 -3.24 3.82 6.48
C ILE A 95 -4.09 5.07 6.26
N THR A 96 -5.42 4.93 6.30
CA THR A 96 -6.36 6.08 6.25
C THR A 96 -6.18 6.99 7.45
N ARG A 97 -6.06 6.45 8.68
CA ARG A 97 -5.82 7.26 9.89
C ARG A 97 -4.53 8.07 9.78
N LEU A 98 -3.44 7.46 9.30
CA LEU A 98 -2.17 8.15 9.11
C LEU A 98 -2.27 9.26 8.05
N GLY A 99 -2.91 8.96 6.91
CA GLY A 99 -3.15 9.94 5.86
C GLY A 99 -3.96 11.14 6.32
N VAL A 100 -5.07 10.89 7.03
CA VAL A 100 -5.93 11.95 7.57
C VAL A 100 -5.18 12.82 8.58
N ALA A 101 -4.37 12.21 9.46
CA ALA A 101 -3.53 12.97 10.38
C ALA A 101 -2.49 13.84 9.66
N ALA A 102 -2.08 13.46 8.45
CA ALA A 102 -1.19 14.23 7.58
C ALA A 102 -1.92 15.24 6.66
N GLY A 103 -3.25 15.35 6.76
CA GLY A 103 -4.07 16.31 6.00
C GLY A 103 -4.71 15.77 4.72
N ALA A 104 -4.68 14.46 4.48
CA ALA A 104 -5.37 13.84 3.35
C ALA A 104 -6.90 13.74 3.57
N SER A 105 -7.65 13.63 2.47
CA SER A 105 -9.07 13.32 2.51
C SER A 105 -9.32 11.82 2.73
N PRO A 106 -10.18 11.42 3.67
CA PRO A 106 -10.53 10.01 3.86
C PRO A 106 -11.24 9.40 2.63
N THR A 107 -11.94 10.20 1.83
CA THR A 107 -12.63 9.70 0.62
C THR A 107 -11.64 9.24 -0.46
N THR A 108 -10.42 9.78 -0.49
CA THR A 108 -9.37 9.34 -1.42
C THR A 108 -8.95 7.90 -1.15
N PHE A 109 -8.90 7.49 0.12
CA PHE A 109 -8.56 6.13 0.53
C PHE A 109 -9.65 5.12 0.13
N ALA A 110 -10.91 5.54 0.08
CA ALA A 110 -12.01 4.71 -0.41
C ALA A 110 -12.04 4.59 -1.96
N GLY A 111 -11.26 5.42 -2.68
CA GLY A 111 -11.25 5.46 -4.13
C GLY A 111 -10.24 4.51 -4.80
N LEU A 112 -10.02 4.74 -6.10
CA LEU A 112 -9.08 3.96 -6.92
C LEU A 112 -7.64 4.00 -6.39
N ALA A 113 -7.17 5.18 -5.94
CA ALA A 113 -5.80 5.34 -5.44
C ALA A 113 -5.56 4.55 -4.14
N GLY A 114 -6.56 4.49 -3.26
CA GLY A 114 -6.49 3.77 -1.99
C GLY A 114 -6.95 2.32 -2.12
N MET A 115 -8.26 2.07 -1.97
CA MET A 115 -8.84 0.74 -1.95
C MET A 115 -8.58 -0.05 -3.25
N GLY A 116 -8.72 0.60 -4.41
CA GLY A 116 -8.53 -0.08 -5.70
C GLY A 116 -7.10 -0.61 -5.87
N ASP A 117 -6.12 0.28 -5.67
CA ASP A 117 -4.69 -0.03 -5.75
C ASP A 117 -4.24 -1.03 -4.67
N LEU A 118 -4.77 -0.88 -3.45
CA LEU A 118 -4.55 -1.82 -2.35
C LEU A 118 -5.01 -3.23 -2.73
N ILE A 119 -6.23 -3.38 -3.26
CA ILE A 119 -6.77 -4.68 -3.68
C ILE A 119 -5.91 -5.30 -4.76
N ALA A 120 -5.59 -4.56 -5.82
CA ALA A 120 -4.76 -5.06 -6.91
C ALA A 120 -3.37 -5.50 -6.41
N THR A 121 -2.74 -4.69 -5.56
CA THR A 121 -1.39 -4.95 -5.03
C THR A 121 -1.35 -6.12 -4.04
N CYS A 122 -2.38 -6.28 -3.21
CA CYS A 122 -2.46 -7.39 -2.25
C CYS A 122 -2.90 -8.71 -2.90
N SER A 123 -3.58 -8.68 -4.05
CA SER A 123 -4.17 -9.88 -4.69
C SER A 123 -3.33 -10.44 -5.82
N SER A 124 -2.32 -9.70 -6.30
CA SER A 124 -1.55 -10.08 -7.48
C SER A 124 -0.17 -10.63 -7.13
N ALA A 125 0.16 -11.79 -7.69
CA ALA A 125 1.53 -12.33 -7.68
C ALA A 125 2.55 -11.45 -8.44
N LEU A 126 2.07 -10.45 -9.20
CA LEU A 126 2.93 -9.45 -9.83
C LEU A 126 3.45 -8.38 -8.85
N SER A 127 2.84 -8.30 -7.66
CA SER A 127 3.27 -7.38 -6.61
C SER A 127 4.55 -7.87 -5.93
N ARG A 128 5.59 -7.05 -6.03
CA ARG A 128 6.90 -7.31 -5.39
C ARG A 128 6.79 -7.33 -3.87
N ASN A 129 5.97 -6.45 -3.30
CA ASN A 129 5.73 -6.37 -1.86
C ASN A 129 5.00 -7.62 -1.36
N HIS A 130 3.98 -8.06 -2.11
CA HIS A 130 3.28 -9.31 -1.81
C HIS A 130 4.22 -10.53 -1.85
N PHE A 131 5.02 -10.66 -2.91
CA PHE A 131 6.02 -11.73 -3.01
C PHE A 131 6.99 -11.75 -1.82
N VAL A 132 7.50 -10.60 -1.39
CA VAL A 132 8.41 -10.50 -0.23
C VAL A 132 7.71 -10.98 1.03
N GLY A 133 6.45 -10.59 1.23
CA GLY A 133 5.61 -11.08 2.32
C GLY A 133 5.53 -12.62 2.35
N GLU A 134 5.27 -13.24 1.20
CA GLU A 134 5.23 -14.71 1.12
C GLU A 134 6.58 -15.36 1.47
N GLN A 135 7.69 -14.74 1.08
CA GLN A 135 9.02 -15.27 1.40
C GLN A 135 9.36 -15.12 2.89
N LEU A 136 8.94 -14.02 3.52
CA LEU A 136 9.07 -13.82 4.96
C LEU A 136 8.26 -14.87 5.74
N ALA A 137 7.04 -15.20 5.28
CA ALA A 137 6.24 -16.28 5.86
C ALA A 137 6.92 -17.66 5.77
N LYS A 138 7.75 -17.89 4.74
CA LYS A 138 8.58 -19.09 4.58
C LYS A 138 9.85 -19.08 5.43
N GLY A 139 10.06 -18.05 6.25
CA GLY A 139 11.22 -17.91 7.14
C GLY A 139 12.50 -17.46 6.44
N ARG A 140 12.42 -16.98 5.20
CA ARG A 140 13.60 -16.45 4.49
C ARG A 140 13.98 -15.10 5.05
N ASN A 141 15.28 -14.83 5.12
CA ASN A 141 15.79 -13.55 5.60
C ASN A 141 15.56 -12.45 4.54
N LEU A 142 15.16 -11.24 4.99
CA LEU A 142 14.95 -10.08 4.12
C LEU A 142 16.17 -9.77 3.25
N THR A 143 17.38 -9.88 3.80
CA THR A 143 18.62 -9.64 3.05
C THR A 143 18.78 -10.62 1.89
N GLU A 144 18.46 -11.90 2.10
CA GLU A 144 18.52 -12.93 1.06
C GLU A 144 17.43 -12.73 -0.01
N ILE A 145 16.23 -12.32 0.42
CA ILE A 145 15.12 -12.00 -0.50
C ILE A 145 15.54 -10.83 -1.39
N ARG A 146 16.05 -9.73 -0.80
CA ARG A 146 16.50 -8.54 -1.54
C ARG A 146 17.64 -8.87 -2.51
N ALA A 147 18.62 -9.67 -2.11
CA ALA A 147 19.72 -10.08 -2.98
C ALA A 147 19.28 -10.90 -4.19
N ALA A 148 18.15 -11.62 -4.09
CA ALA A 148 17.59 -12.41 -5.17
C ALA A 148 16.66 -11.62 -6.12
N MET A 149 16.34 -10.36 -5.79
CA MET A 149 15.40 -9.53 -6.56
C MET A 149 16.15 -8.54 -7.45
N GLN A 150 15.66 -8.36 -8.68
CA GLN A 150 16.19 -7.37 -9.63
C GLN A 150 15.63 -5.96 -9.40
N ASN A 151 14.58 -5.82 -8.59
CA ASN A 151 13.83 -4.58 -8.40
C ASN A 151 13.75 -4.21 -6.92
N VAL A 152 13.58 -2.90 -6.65
CA VAL A 152 13.37 -2.37 -5.30
C VAL A 152 12.01 -2.81 -4.74
N VAL A 153 11.95 -2.99 -3.42
CA VAL A 153 10.73 -3.33 -2.66
C VAL A 153 10.38 -2.11 -1.82
N GLU A 154 9.51 -1.24 -2.35
CA GLU A 154 9.26 0.06 -1.72
C GLU A 154 8.64 -0.10 -0.31
N GLY A 155 7.85 -1.16 -0.07
CA GLY A 155 7.16 -1.39 1.20
C GLY A 155 8.08 -1.52 2.41
N VAL A 156 9.33 -1.95 2.22
CA VAL A 156 10.32 -2.05 3.30
C VAL A 156 10.69 -0.65 3.81
N ASP A 157 11.10 0.22 2.89
CA ASP A 157 11.50 1.60 3.23
C ASP A 157 10.29 2.42 3.67
N THR A 158 9.12 2.22 3.03
CA THR A 158 7.87 2.87 3.45
C THR A 158 7.46 2.48 4.86
N THR A 159 7.69 1.24 5.30
CA THR A 159 7.33 0.81 6.66
C THR A 159 8.11 1.60 7.71
N LEU A 160 9.41 1.81 7.49
CA LEU A 160 10.24 2.62 8.37
C LEU A 160 9.72 4.07 8.45
N ALA A 161 9.52 4.71 7.29
CA ALA A 161 9.05 6.09 7.21
C ALA A 161 7.64 6.27 7.80
N ALA A 162 6.75 5.30 7.59
CA ALA A 162 5.37 5.35 8.10
C ALA A 162 5.32 5.24 9.63
N VAL A 163 6.13 4.37 10.24
CA VAL A 163 6.21 4.26 11.70
C VAL A 163 6.76 5.54 12.31
N GLU A 164 7.83 6.11 11.74
CA GLU A 164 8.39 7.39 12.21
C GLU A 164 7.38 8.54 12.08
N LEU A 165 6.67 8.63 10.96
CA LEU A 165 5.63 9.64 10.76
C LEU A 165 4.48 9.46 11.75
N ALA A 166 4.06 8.22 12.00
CA ALA A 166 3.01 7.89 12.94
C ALA A 166 3.38 8.32 14.37
N ASP A 167 4.63 8.12 14.79
CA ASP A 167 5.13 8.58 16.09
C ASP A 167 5.07 10.11 16.20
N ARG A 168 5.49 10.82 15.14
CA ARG A 168 5.45 12.30 15.09
C ARG A 168 4.03 12.86 15.14
N LEU A 169 3.07 12.17 14.52
CA LEU A 169 1.67 12.59 14.45
C LEU A 169 0.80 12.01 15.57
N GLY A 170 1.34 11.14 16.43
CA GLY A 170 0.58 10.48 17.51
C GLY A 170 -0.49 9.51 17.00
N VAL A 171 -0.25 8.82 15.87
CA VAL A 171 -1.20 7.89 15.25
C VAL A 171 -0.84 6.45 15.58
N GLU A 172 -1.82 5.69 16.04
CA GLU A 172 -1.65 4.25 16.29
C GLU A 172 -1.70 3.42 14.99
N MET A 173 -0.58 2.75 14.71
CA MET A 173 -0.35 1.93 13.51
C MET A 173 0.06 0.47 13.86
N PRO A 174 -0.85 -0.35 14.42
CA PRO A 174 -0.57 -1.76 14.77
C PRO A 174 0.14 -2.56 13.69
N ILE A 175 -0.42 -2.54 12.48
CA ILE A 175 0.00 -3.38 11.37
C ILE A 175 1.37 -2.92 10.87
N ALA A 176 1.56 -1.61 10.69
CA ALA A 176 2.85 -1.06 10.28
C ALA A 176 3.94 -1.32 11.33
N ARG A 177 3.62 -1.21 12.63
CA ARG A 177 4.57 -1.54 13.71
C ARG A 177 4.93 -3.02 13.75
N MET A 178 3.98 -3.94 13.58
CA MET A 178 4.31 -5.37 13.49
C MET A 178 5.15 -5.67 12.25
N THR A 179 4.81 -5.04 11.13
CA THR A 179 5.59 -5.16 9.89
C THR A 179 7.02 -4.64 10.11
N HIS A 180 7.20 -3.51 10.80
CA HIS A 180 8.51 -2.99 11.18
C HIS A 180 9.29 -4.00 12.01
N LYS A 181 8.69 -4.55 13.07
CA LYS A 181 9.34 -5.53 13.94
C LYS A 181 9.81 -6.78 13.18
N ILE A 182 9.02 -7.26 12.23
CA ILE A 182 9.39 -8.38 11.35
C ILE A 182 10.59 -8.00 10.48
N LEU A 183 10.56 -6.82 9.85
CA LEU A 183 11.56 -6.40 8.87
C LEU A 183 12.90 -5.98 9.49
N PHE A 184 12.88 -5.38 10.67
CA PHE A 184 14.03 -4.68 11.24
C PHE A 184 14.44 -5.19 12.63
N ASP A 185 13.50 -5.69 13.43
CA ASP A 185 13.77 -6.10 14.82
C ASP A 185 13.92 -7.63 14.98
N GLY A 186 13.78 -8.39 13.89
CA GLY A 186 13.92 -9.84 13.88
C GLY A 186 12.76 -10.59 14.55
N LEU A 187 11.61 -9.95 14.76
CA LEU A 187 10.43 -10.61 15.29
C LEU A 187 9.92 -11.67 14.30
N SER A 188 9.65 -12.88 14.78
CA SER A 188 9.12 -13.92 13.90
C SER A 188 7.70 -13.55 13.43
N VAL A 189 7.36 -13.95 12.20
CA VAL A 189 6.01 -13.76 11.66
C VAL A 189 4.92 -14.34 12.58
N ARG A 190 5.19 -15.50 13.20
CA ARG A 190 4.25 -16.15 14.11
C ARG A 190 4.02 -15.31 15.37
N ASP A 191 5.08 -14.77 15.95
CA ASP A 191 4.98 -13.94 17.15
C ASP A 191 4.30 -12.60 16.85
N ALA A 192 4.58 -12.00 15.69
CA ALA A 192 3.90 -10.79 15.25
C ALA A 192 2.37 -10.98 15.07
N ILE A 193 1.94 -12.13 14.55
CA ILE A 193 0.52 -12.48 14.45
C ILE A 193 -0.09 -12.66 15.85
N ALA A 194 0.61 -13.35 16.75
CA ALA A 194 0.15 -13.55 18.11
C ALA A 194 0.01 -12.21 18.87
N GLU A 195 0.97 -11.29 18.72
CA GLU A 195 0.88 -9.94 19.27
C GLU A 195 -0.30 -9.15 18.69
N LEU A 196 -0.50 -9.20 17.37
CA LEU A 196 -1.60 -8.47 16.71
C LEU A 196 -2.97 -9.00 17.16
N MET A 197 -3.09 -10.32 17.34
CA MET A 197 -4.34 -10.97 17.75
C MET A 197 -4.61 -10.90 19.25
N GLY A 198 -3.58 -10.71 20.08
CA GLY A 198 -3.70 -10.51 21.51
C GLY A 198 -4.13 -9.09 21.92
N ARG A 199 -4.25 -8.15 20.97
CA ARG A 199 -4.74 -6.80 21.24
C ARG A 199 -6.23 -6.82 21.57
N ASP A 200 -6.64 -5.91 22.46
CA ASP A 200 -8.05 -5.71 22.78
C ASP A 200 -8.84 -5.29 21.53
N PRO A 201 -9.99 -5.92 21.26
CA PRO A 201 -10.87 -5.49 20.19
C PRO A 201 -11.36 -4.06 20.40
N THR A 202 -11.45 -3.29 19.31
CA THR A 202 -12.03 -1.94 19.30
C THR A 202 -13.37 -1.95 18.57
N SER A 203 -14.14 -0.86 18.65
CA SER A 203 -15.26 -0.64 17.73
C SER A 203 -14.77 -0.59 16.27
N GLU A 204 -15.65 -0.94 15.36
CA GLU A 204 -15.49 -0.73 13.91
C GLU A 204 -15.58 0.76 13.57
#